data_AF-A0A2S0LYT2-F1
#
_entry.id   AF-A0A2S0LYT2-F1
#
_cell.length_a   1.000
_cell.length_b   1.000
_cell.length_c   1.000
_cell.angle_alpha   90.00
_cell.angle_beta   90.00
_cell.angle_gamma   90.00
#
_symmetry.space_group_name_H-M   'P 1'
#
loop_
_entity.id
_entity.type
_entity.pdbx_description
1 polymer ?
#
loop_
_entity_poly.entity_id
_entity_poly.type
_entity_poly.pdbx_seq_one_letter_code
_entity_poly.pdbx_strand_id
1 'polypeptide(L)'
;MSAAASTYPASAPWPGEWASLAACAGRQPLMDDDLPGETAEEREARHWRAAEVCRRCVVLAECAAWREATPVAQRVGVSAGRVRRPAQKGDTDLLNPASTAVAVA
;
A
#
# COMPACT_ATOMS: atom_id res chain seq x y z
N MET A 1 -24.56 5.43 16.73
CA MET A 1 -23.77 5.57 15.49
C MET A 1 -22.43 4.87 15.73
N SER A 2 -22.30 3.62 15.29
CA SER A 2 -21.08 2.83 15.50
C SER A 2 -20.08 3.11 14.38
N ALA A 3 -18.93 3.67 14.72
CA ALA A 3 -17.77 3.64 13.84
C ALA A 3 -17.28 2.19 13.79
N ALA A 4 -17.12 1.63 12.59
CA ALA A 4 -16.49 0.34 12.40
C ALA A 4 -15.11 0.39 13.07
N ALA A 5 -14.89 -0.52 14.02
CA ALA A 5 -13.63 -0.64 14.75
C ALA A 5 -12.51 -0.85 13.73
N SER A 6 -11.66 0.16 13.61
CA SER A 6 -10.50 0.17 12.73
C SER A 6 -9.57 -0.98 13.11
N THR A 7 -9.38 -1.95 12.23
CA THR A 7 -8.61 -3.19 12.44
C THR A 7 -7.09 -2.97 12.53
N TYR A 8 -6.62 -1.75 12.78
CA TYR A 8 -5.18 -1.47 12.86
C TYR A 8 -4.65 -1.71 14.29
N PRO A 9 -3.57 -2.48 14.47
CA PRO A 9 -2.95 -2.68 15.78
C PRO A 9 -2.36 -1.37 16.31
N ALA A 10 -2.55 -1.11 17.61
CA ALA A 10 -2.17 0.11 18.32
C ALA A 10 -0.65 0.46 18.32
N SER A 11 0.20 -0.40 17.76
CA SER A 11 1.67 -0.24 17.76
C SER A 11 2.23 0.33 16.45
N ALA A 12 1.44 0.43 15.39
CA ALA A 12 1.81 1.22 14.23
C ALA A 12 1.56 2.71 14.55
N PRO A 13 2.48 3.65 14.22
CA PRO A 13 2.14 5.07 14.30
C PRO A 13 0.90 5.30 13.42
N TRP A 14 -0.20 5.78 14.00
CA TRP A 14 -1.39 6.14 13.23
C TRP A 14 -0.97 7.11 12.11
N PRO A 15 -1.38 6.90 10.85
CA PRO A 15 -1.03 7.83 9.79
C PRO A 15 -1.70 9.16 10.15
N GLY A 16 -0.90 10.20 10.37
CA GLY A 16 -1.34 11.49 10.91
C GLY A 16 -2.40 12.18 10.04
N GLU A 17 -2.77 13.43 10.35
CA GLU A 17 -3.85 14.15 9.65
C GLU A 17 -3.71 14.16 8.12
N TRP A 18 -2.48 14.11 7.60
CA TRP A 18 -2.15 13.99 6.18
C TRP A 18 -2.83 12.79 5.49
N ALA A 19 -3.13 11.71 6.20
CA ALA A 19 -3.73 10.50 5.66
C ALA A 19 -5.12 10.75 5.04
N SER A 20 -5.86 11.72 5.58
CA SER A 20 -7.15 12.13 5.06
C SER A 20 -7.06 12.78 3.67
N LEU A 21 -5.90 13.33 3.31
CA LEU A 21 -5.61 13.95 2.02
C LEU A 21 -5.00 12.96 1.00
N ALA A 22 -4.80 11.70 1.39
CA ALA A 22 -4.26 10.68 0.49
C ALA A 22 -5.21 10.43 -0.68
N ALA A 23 -4.67 10.33 -1.90
CA ALA A 23 -5.44 9.99 -3.10
C ALA A 23 -6.12 8.60 -3.02
N CYS A 24 -5.68 7.76 -2.09
CA CYS A 24 -6.26 6.46 -1.79
C CYS A 24 -7.24 6.44 -0.62
N ALA A 25 -7.49 7.59 0.03
CA ALA A 25 -8.45 7.67 1.13
C ALA A 25 -9.83 7.13 0.68
N GLY A 26 -10.39 6.21 1.48
CA GLY A 26 -11.66 5.54 1.18
C GLY A 26 -11.57 4.38 0.17
N ARG A 27 -10.36 4.00 -0.27
CA ARG A 27 -10.12 2.94 -1.26
C ARG A 27 -9.20 1.83 -0.72
N GLN A 28 -9.29 1.52 0.57
CA GLN A 28 -8.42 0.57 1.28
C GLN A 28 -8.24 -0.79 0.57
N PRO A 29 -9.29 -1.45 0.01
CA PRO A 29 -9.12 -2.71 -0.71
C PRO A 29 -8.13 -2.66 -1.89
N LEU A 30 -7.92 -1.48 -2.47
CA LEU A 30 -6.93 -1.28 -3.52
C LEU A 30 -5.49 -1.46 -3.01
N MET A 31 -5.27 -1.14 -1.73
CA MET A 31 -3.95 -1.13 -1.08
C MET A 31 -3.64 -2.44 -0.35
N ASP A 32 -4.61 -3.32 -0.17
CA ASP A 32 -4.43 -4.57 0.59
C ASP A 32 -3.47 -5.53 -0.13
N ASP A 33 -2.76 -6.36 0.64
CA ASP A 33 -1.88 -7.38 0.05
C ASP A 33 -2.68 -8.47 -0.68
N ASP A 34 -3.79 -8.90 -0.08
CA ASP A 34 -4.62 -10.02 -0.53
C ASP A 34 -6.10 -9.65 -0.43
N LEU A 35 -6.90 -10.16 -1.37
CA LEU A 35 -8.35 -10.12 -1.32
C LEU A 35 -8.90 -11.55 -1.51
N PRO A 36 -9.95 -11.93 -0.76
CA PRO A 36 -10.53 -13.26 -0.88
C PRO A 36 -11.00 -13.56 -2.31
N GLY A 37 -10.53 -14.67 -2.87
CA GLY A 37 -10.90 -15.14 -4.20
C GLY A 37 -10.15 -14.49 -5.37
N GLU A 38 -9.19 -13.60 -5.09
CA GLU A 38 -8.38 -12.94 -6.12
C GLU A 38 -7.23 -13.83 -6.61
N THR A 39 -7.04 -13.92 -7.94
CA THR A 39 -5.89 -14.63 -8.52
C THR A 39 -4.57 -13.87 -8.31
N ALA A 40 -3.44 -14.50 -8.63
CA ALA A 40 -2.14 -13.82 -8.57
C ALA A 40 -2.07 -12.65 -9.56
N GLU A 41 -2.60 -12.84 -10.77
CA GLU A 41 -2.63 -11.84 -11.85
C GLU A 41 -3.55 -10.67 -11.51
N GLU A 42 -4.73 -10.95 -10.94
CA GLU A 42 -5.67 -9.91 -10.51
C GLU A 42 -5.07 -9.04 -9.40
N ARG A 43 -4.40 -9.69 -8.44
CA ARG A 43 -3.67 -9.03 -7.35
C ARG A 43 -2.55 -8.15 -7.86
N GLU A 44 -1.76 -8.65 -8.80
CA GLU A 44 -0.68 -7.87 -9.42
C GLU A 44 -1.23 -6.67 -10.19
N ALA A 45 -2.30 -6.85 -10.98
CA ALA A 45 -2.98 -5.76 -11.65
C ALA A 45 -3.55 -4.73 -10.66
N ARG A 46 -4.07 -5.17 -9.52
CA ARG A 46 -4.56 -4.30 -8.44
C ARG A 46 -3.42 -3.51 -7.80
N HIS A 47 -2.29 -4.15 -7.50
CA HIS A 47 -1.10 -3.50 -6.96
C HIS A 47 -0.52 -2.47 -7.93
N TRP A 48 -0.55 -2.73 -9.24
CA TRP A 48 -0.21 -1.73 -10.26
C TRP A 48 -1.14 -0.52 -10.23
N ARG A 49 -2.46 -0.74 -10.21
CA ARG A 49 -3.45 0.36 -10.09
C ARG A 49 -3.26 1.16 -8.80
N ALA A 50 -2.90 0.50 -7.70
CA ALA A 50 -2.56 1.15 -6.44
C ALA A 50 -1.34 2.08 -6.58
N ALA A 51 -0.28 1.62 -7.25
CA ALA A 51 0.91 2.42 -7.52
C ALA A 51 0.61 3.66 -8.39
N GLU A 52 -0.30 3.54 -9.37
CA GLU A 52 -0.73 4.69 -10.17
C GLU A 52 -1.44 5.77 -9.33
N VAL A 53 -2.18 5.36 -8.31
CA VAL A 53 -2.76 6.30 -7.32
C VAL A 53 -1.66 6.97 -6.52
N CYS A 54 -0.66 6.22 -6.05
CA CYS A 54 0.49 6.77 -5.33
C CYS A 54 1.27 7.79 -6.17
N ARG A 55 1.45 7.53 -7.48
CA ARG A 55 2.18 8.42 -8.41
C ARG A 55 1.61 9.84 -8.47
N ARG A 56 0.31 10.01 -8.18
CA ARG A 56 -0.40 11.30 -8.23
C ARG A 56 -0.78 11.83 -6.85
N CYS A 57 -0.34 11.16 -5.77
CA CYS A 57 -0.77 11.46 -4.41
C CYS A 57 -0.03 12.69 -3.85
N VAL A 58 -0.79 13.68 -3.39
CA VAL A 58 -0.23 14.93 -2.83
C VAL A 58 0.53 14.73 -1.52
N VAL A 59 0.23 13.65 -0.79
CA VAL A 59 0.88 13.28 0.49
C VAL A 59 1.84 12.09 0.35
N LEU A 60 2.40 11.88 -0.85
CA LEU A 60 3.29 10.74 -1.10
C LEU A 60 4.54 10.78 -0.20
N ALA A 61 5.09 11.96 0.08
CA ALA A 61 6.28 12.13 0.90
C ALA A 61 6.02 11.74 2.37
N GLU A 62 4.89 12.19 2.93
CA GLU A 62 4.44 11.85 4.28
C GLU A 62 4.14 10.34 4.39
N CYS A 63 3.50 9.77 3.37
CA CYS A 63 3.26 8.33 3.30
C CYS A 63 4.56 7.53 3.27
N ALA A 64 5.58 7.99 2.53
CA ALA A 64 6.90 7.36 2.49
C ALA A 64 7.61 7.44 3.85
N ALA A 65 7.61 8.61 4.51
CA ALA A 65 8.19 8.78 5.84
C ALA A 65 7.50 7.87 6.88
N TRP A 66 6.17 7.82 6.84
CA TRP A 66 5.39 6.91 7.69
C TRP A 66 5.73 5.44 7.42
N ARG A 67 5.84 5.04 6.15
CA ARG A 67 6.23 3.66 5.78
C ARG A 67 7.60 3.32 6.35
N GLU A 68 8.58 4.22 6.27
CA GLU A 68 9.92 3.95 6.81
C GLU A 68 9.96 3.88 8.33
N ALA A 69 9.13 4.66 9.02
CA ALA A 69 8.96 4.57 10.46
C ALA A 69 8.17 3.32 10.90
N THR A 70 7.38 2.74 10.00
CA THR A 70 6.56 1.55 10.30
C THR A 70 7.42 0.29 10.35
N PRO A 71 7.29 -0.58 11.37
CA PRO A 71 7.99 -1.87 11.40
C PRO A 71 7.74 -2.69 10.13
N VAL A 72 8.77 -3.35 9.61
CA VAL A 72 8.73 -4.12 8.36
C VAL A 72 7.57 -5.12 8.32
N ALA A 73 7.28 -5.79 9.44
CA ALA A 73 6.17 -6.74 9.57
C ALA A 73 4.77 -6.11 9.37
N GLN A 74 4.63 -4.78 9.52
CA GLN A 74 3.38 -4.04 9.41
C GLN A 74 3.22 -3.30 8.07
N ARG A 75 4.24 -3.30 7.20
CA ARG A 75 4.21 -2.62 5.88
C ARG A 75 3.44 -3.38 4.79
N VAL A 76 2.60 -4.33 5.19
CA VAL A 76 1.89 -5.29 4.31
C VAL A 76 0.97 -4.53 3.34
N GLY A 77 0.92 -4.98 2.08
CA GLY A 77 0.18 -4.32 1.02
C GLY A 77 0.97 -3.18 0.38
N VAL A 78 0.26 -2.25 -0.25
CA VAL A 78 0.82 -1.10 -0.96
C VAL A 78 0.79 0.14 -0.08
N SER A 79 1.96 0.72 0.19
CA SER A 79 2.06 2.08 0.71
C SER A 79 3.26 2.79 0.11
N ALA A 80 3.14 4.10 -0.10
CA ALA A 80 4.12 4.92 -0.80
C ALA A 80 4.55 4.34 -2.18
N GLY A 81 3.62 3.66 -2.88
CA GLY A 81 3.88 3.03 -4.17
C GLY A 81 4.76 1.76 -4.10
N ARG A 82 5.04 1.26 -2.89
CA ARG A 82 5.81 0.03 -2.68
C ARG A 82 4.91 -1.06 -2.13
N VAL A 83 5.01 -2.26 -2.69
CA VAL A 83 4.28 -3.44 -2.23
C VAL A 83 5.16 -4.30 -1.34
N ARG A 84 4.61 -4.75 -0.21
CA ARG A 84 5.21 -5.80 0.61
C ARG A 84 4.22 -6.93 0.82
N ARG A 85 4.66 -8.16 0.53
CA ARG A 85 3.90 -9.39 0.79
C ARG A 85 4.58 -10.16 1.92
N PRO A 86 3.86 -10.74 2.89
CA PRO A 86 4.46 -11.48 4.00
C PRO A 86 5.39 -12.63 3.56
N ALA A 87 5.05 -13.29 2.45
CA ALA A 87 5.83 -14.40 1.91
C ALA A 87 7.09 -13.99 1.14
N GLN A 88 7.25 -12.70 0.79
CA GLN A 88 8.36 -12.23 -0.05
C GLN A 88 9.47 -11.57 0.77
N LYS A 89 10.73 -11.80 0.35
CA LYS A 89 11.88 -11.10 0.92
C LYS A 89 11.98 -9.71 0.30
N GLY A 90 11.52 -8.70 1.04
CA GLY A 90 11.70 -7.29 0.72
C GLY A 90 10.45 -6.61 0.16
N ASP A 91 10.66 -5.37 -0.29
CA ASP A 91 9.63 -4.50 -0.86
C ASP A 91 9.87 -4.35 -2.36
N THR A 92 8.80 -4.36 -3.16
CA THR A 92 8.88 -4.04 -4.60
C THR A 92 8.42 -2.60 -4.81
N ASP A 93 9.28 -1.78 -5.42
CA ASP A 93 8.95 -0.38 -5.74
C ASP A 93 8.24 -0.29 -7.09
N LEU A 94 6.90 -0.15 -7.08
CA LEU A 94 6.08 -0.08 -8.28
C LEU A 94 6.08 1.32 -8.92
N LEU A 95 6.74 2.31 -8.30
CA LEU A 95 6.98 3.61 -8.94
C LEU A 95 8.28 3.61 -9.74
N ASN A 96 9.17 2.65 -9.49
CA ASN A 96 10.40 2.49 -10.25
C ASN A 96 10.11 1.85 -11.63
N PRO A 97 10.46 2.52 -12.75
CA PRO A 97 10.25 1.97 -14.09
C PRO A 97 11.03 0.67 -14.37
N ALA A 98 12.06 0.34 -13.59
CA ALA A 98 12.76 -0.95 -13.71
C ALA A 98 11.93 -2.11 -13.13
N SER A 99 11.03 -1.84 -12.18
CA SER A 99 10.19 -2.87 -11.53
C SER A 99 8.97 -3.24 -12.36
N THR A 100 8.54 -2.38 -13.30
CA THR A 100 7.51 -2.68 -14.31
C THR A 100 7.88 -3.82 -15.26
N ALA A 101 9.17 -4.05 -15.50
CA ALA A 101 9.63 -5.00 -16.51
C ALA A 101 9.48 -6.48 -16.10
N VAL A 102 9.29 -6.77 -14.81
CA VAL A 102 9.22 -8.15 -14.28
C VAL A 102 7.80 -8.74 -14.34
N ALA A 103 6.75 -7.90 -14.48
CA ALA A 103 5.35 -8.32 -14.43
C ALA A 103 4.74 -8.72 -15.80
N VAL A 104 5.50 -8.64 -16.90
CA VAL A 104 5.01 -8.81 -18.29
C VAL A 104 5.78 -9.92 -19.04
N ALA A 105 6.59 -10.71 -18.34
CA ALA A 105 7.33 -11.85 -18.89
C ALA A 105 6.86 -13.15 -18.24
#